data_AF-A0A973XUE8-F1
#
_entry.id   AF-A0A973XUE8-F1
#
_cell.length_a   1.000
_cell.length_b   1.000
_cell.length_c   1.000
_cell.angle_alpha   90.00
_cell.angle_beta   90.00
_cell.angle_gamma   90.00
#
_symmetry.space_group_name_H-M   'P 1'
#
loop_
_entity.id
_entity.type
_entity.pdbx_description
1 polymer ?
#
loop_
_entity_poly.entity_id
_entity_poly.type
_entity_poly.pdbx_seq_one_letter_code
_entity_poly.pdbx_strand_id
1 'polypeptide(L)'
;MSQTYRTRAEEPIGALVSDASQQISQLVRAEMRLAQAEMTQKGKRLGKAGRLFGGAGLVAVLGLQALVAAAIIALAFVLPWWASALIVAAVLFLVAAVLAAAGRKNIKQATPPAPRQTIDSMRADMQEIKGRAHR
;
A
#
# COMPACT_ATOMS: atom_id res chain seq x y z
N MET A 1 51.92 -55.61 -8.19
CA MET A 1 51.42 -54.27 -7.81
C MET A 1 50.79 -53.63 -9.05
N SER A 2 49.64 -54.16 -9.47
CA SER A 2 48.92 -53.77 -10.69
C SER A 2 47.82 -52.77 -10.30
N GLN A 3 48.12 -51.48 -10.42
CA GLN A 3 47.09 -50.46 -10.33
C GLN A 3 46.20 -50.55 -11.57
N THR A 4 44.95 -50.96 -11.34
CA THR A 4 43.86 -50.80 -12.30
C THR A 4 43.60 -49.30 -12.46
N TYR A 5 43.95 -48.77 -13.62
CA TYR A 5 43.40 -47.52 -14.12
C TYR A 5 41.89 -47.67 -14.13
N ARG A 6 41.22 -47.11 -13.11
CA ARG A 6 39.78 -46.88 -13.15
C ARG A 6 39.59 -45.90 -14.29
N THR A 7 39.16 -46.41 -15.44
CA THR A 7 38.67 -45.60 -16.54
C THR A 7 37.71 -44.60 -15.94
N ARG A 8 38.11 -43.33 -15.96
CA ARG A 8 37.23 -42.20 -15.70
C ARG A 8 36.17 -42.31 -16.79
N ALA A 9 35.11 -43.07 -16.51
CA ALA A 9 33.93 -43.11 -17.34
C ALA A 9 33.61 -41.66 -17.61
N GLU A 10 33.62 -41.28 -18.88
CA GLU A 10 33.09 -40.00 -19.34
C GLU A 10 31.79 -39.80 -18.57
N GLU A 11 31.75 -38.80 -17.67
CA GLU A 11 30.47 -38.42 -17.08
C GLU A 11 29.56 -38.14 -18.28
N PRO A 12 28.52 -38.96 -18.50
CA PRO A 12 27.71 -38.81 -19.69
C PRO A 12 27.21 -37.38 -19.67
N ILE A 13 27.24 -36.68 -20.81
CA ILE A 13 26.83 -35.27 -20.90
C ILE A 13 25.46 -35.02 -20.24
N GLY A 14 24.60 -36.06 -20.20
CA GLY A 14 23.35 -36.06 -19.43
C GLY A 14 23.47 -35.86 -17.91
N ALA A 15 24.53 -36.35 -17.26
CA ALA A 15 24.82 -36.12 -15.83
C ALA A 15 25.14 -34.64 -15.56
N LEU A 16 25.94 -34.00 -16.41
CA LEU A 16 26.28 -32.57 -16.29
C LEU A 16 25.06 -31.67 -16.54
N VAL A 17 24.20 -32.03 -17.50
CA VAL A 17 22.94 -31.31 -17.76
C VAL A 17 21.95 -31.48 -16.60
N SER A 18 21.89 -32.68 -16.01
CA SER A 18 21.09 -32.95 -14.81
C SER A 18 21.55 -32.10 -13.62
N ASP A 19 22.87 -32.06 -13.37
CA ASP A 19 23.44 -31.29 -12.28
C ASP A 19 23.28 -29.78 -12.46
N ALA A 20 23.46 -29.27 -13.68
CA ALA A 20 23.21 -27.86 -14.00
C ALA A 20 21.73 -27.49 -13.80
N SER A 21 20.80 -28.34 -14.26
CA SER A 21 19.35 -28.13 -14.06
C SER A 21 18.97 -28.15 -12.58
N GLN A 22 19.61 -29.02 -11.81
CA GLN A 22 19.42 -29.12 -10.37
C GLN A 22 19.97 -27.88 -9.63
N GLN A 23 21.13 -27.38 -10.02
CA GLN A 23 21.71 -26.14 -9.48
C GLN A 23 20.85 -24.92 -9.80
N ILE A 24 20.37 -24.79 -11.04
CA ILE A 24 19.45 -23.70 -11.43
C ILE A 24 18.16 -23.77 -10.60
N SER A 25 17.59 -24.97 -10.43
CA SER A 25 16.39 -25.16 -9.60
C SER A 25 16.62 -24.79 -8.13
N GLN A 26 17.81 -25.09 -7.60
CA GLN A 26 18.20 -24.69 -6.24
C GLN A 26 18.38 -23.18 -6.12
N LEU A 27 19.01 -22.53 -7.10
CA LEU A 27 19.22 -21.08 -7.12
C LEU A 27 17.89 -20.33 -7.18
N VAL A 28 16.99 -20.72 -8.08
CA VAL A 28 15.64 -20.13 -8.16
C VAL A 28 14.91 -20.26 -6.83
N ARG A 29 14.97 -21.43 -6.19
CA ARG A 29 14.36 -21.64 -4.87
C ARG A 29 15.02 -20.78 -3.79
N ALA A 30 16.33 -20.58 -3.84
CA ALA A 30 17.05 -19.71 -2.91
C ALA A 30 16.62 -18.25 -3.08
N GLU A 31 16.54 -17.76 -4.31
CA GLU A 31 16.12 -16.38 -4.62
C GLU A 31 14.67 -16.12 -4.20
N MET A 32 13.78 -17.11 -4.41
CA MET A 32 12.40 -17.03 -3.91
C MET A 32 12.35 -16.94 -2.39
N ARG A 33 13.17 -17.73 -1.67
CA ARG A 33 13.24 -17.67 -0.19
C ARG A 33 13.81 -16.34 0.29
N LEU A 34 14.80 -15.79 -0.42
CA LEU A 34 15.39 -14.49 -0.12
C LEU A 34 14.36 -13.37 -0.34
N ALA A 35 13.68 -13.35 -1.48
CA ALA A 35 12.61 -12.41 -1.79
C ALA A 35 11.48 -12.49 -0.76
N GLN A 36 11.08 -13.71 -0.37
CA GLN A 36 10.08 -13.91 0.69
C GLN A 36 10.55 -13.35 2.03
N ALA A 37 11.81 -13.55 2.40
CA ALA A 37 12.38 -13.02 3.64
C ALA A 37 12.43 -11.49 3.62
N GLU A 38 12.87 -10.88 2.51
CA GLU A 38 12.91 -9.44 2.34
C GLU A 38 11.51 -8.81 2.36
N MET A 39 10.53 -9.41 1.66
CA MET A 39 9.14 -8.98 1.69
C MET A 39 8.54 -9.09 3.09
N THR A 40 8.83 -10.17 3.82
CA THR A 40 8.41 -10.34 5.21
C THR A 40 9.04 -9.27 6.11
N GLN A 41 10.31 -8.93 5.90
CA GLN A 41 10.99 -7.91 6.69
C GLN A 41 10.44 -6.51 6.41
N LYS A 42 10.21 -6.17 5.12
CA LYS A 42 9.52 -4.94 4.70
C LYS A 42 8.10 -4.88 5.28
N GLY A 43 7.35 -5.97 5.18
CA GLY A 43 6.01 -6.11 5.73
C GLY A 43 5.96 -5.94 7.25
N LYS A 44 6.91 -6.49 8.00
CA LYS A 44 7.02 -6.30 9.45
C LYS A 44 7.32 -4.84 9.83
N ARG A 45 8.19 -4.16 9.07
CA ARG A 45 8.50 -2.73 9.30
C ARG A 45 7.28 -1.85 9.02
N LEU A 46 6.61 -2.07 7.88
CA LEU A 46 5.37 -1.39 7.53
C LEU A 46 4.25 -1.69 8.53
N GLY A 47 4.13 -2.95 8.97
CA GLY A 47 3.16 -3.36 9.98
C GLY A 47 3.42 -2.71 11.34
N LYS A 48 4.68 -2.58 11.76
CA LYS A 48 5.07 -1.87 12.99
C LYS A 48 4.74 -0.37 12.91
N ALA A 49 5.00 0.25 11.77
CA ALA A 49 4.61 1.64 11.54
C ALA A 49 3.07 1.78 11.55
N GLY A 50 2.37 0.90 10.83
CA GLY A 50 0.91 0.90 10.73
C GLY A 50 0.23 0.80 12.10
N ARG A 51 0.68 -0.08 12.99
CA ARG A 51 0.14 -0.19 14.36
C ARG A 51 0.45 1.03 15.24
N LEU A 52 1.62 1.65 15.09
CA LEU A 52 1.97 2.86 15.84
C LEU A 52 1.14 4.05 15.38
N PHE A 53 1.01 4.25 14.07
CA PHE A 53 0.15 5.30 13.51
C PHE A 53 -1.34 5.05 13.80
N GLY A 54 -1.78 3.79 13.74
CA GLY A 54 -3.14 3.42 14.13
C GLY A 54 -3.42 3.72 15.61
N GLY A 55 -2.51 3.32 16.51
CA GLY A 55 -2.61 3.62 17.93
C GLY A 55 -2.56 5.12 18.24
N ALA A 56 -1.62 5.85 17.63
CA ALA A 56 -1.52 7.30 17.76
C ALA A 56 -2.77 8.01 17.25
N GLY A 57 -3.35 7.56 16.14
CA GLY A 57 -4.61 8.06 15.60
C GLY A 57 -5.77 7.87 16.57
N LEU A 58 -5.89 6.68 17.17
CA LEU A 58 -6.92 6.41 18.18
C LEU A 58 -6.76 7.31 19.41
N VAL A 59 -5.53 7.43 19.94
CA VAL A 59 -5.25 8.31 21.08
C VAL A 59 -5.54 9.77 20.75
N ALA A 60 -5.20 10.23 19.53
CA ALA A 60 -5.51 11.58 19.08
C ALA A 60 -7.02 11.84 19.00
N VAL A 61 -7.82 10.86 18.54
CA VAL A 61 -9.29 10.98 18.54
C VAL A 61 -9.84 11.08 19.97
N LEU A 62 -9.37 10.25 20.89
CA LEU A 62 -9.78 10.31 22.29
C LEU A 62 -9.38 11.64 22.96
N GLY A 63 -8.15 12.09 22.71
CA GLY A 63 -7.67 13.39 23.20
C GLY A 63 -8.49 14.54 22.65
N LEU A 64 -8.86 14.52 21.37
CA LEU A 64 -9.73 15.53 20.77
C LEU A 64 -11.12 15.54 21.41
N GLN A 65 -11.73 14.38 21.68
CA GLN A 65 -13.01 14.30 22.40
C GLN A 65 -12.91 14.91 23.80
N ALA A 66 -11.83 14.62 24.54
CA ALA A 66 -11.59 15.22 25.84
C ALA A 66 -11.43 16.74 25.76
N LEU A 67 -10.73 17.27 24.75
CA LEU A 67 -10.61 18.71 24.51
C LEU A 67 -11.94 19.38 24.17
N VAL A 68 -12.78 18.72 23.36
CA VAL A 68 -14.14 19.20 23.05
C VAL A 68 -14.97 19.27 24.31
N ALA A 69 -14.97 18.22 25.13
CA ALA A 69 -15.67 18.23 26.42
C ALA A 69 -15.16 19.34 27.35
N ALA A 70 -13.83 19.51 27.46
CA ALA A 70 -13.21 20.57 28.25
C ALA A 70 -13.62 21.96 27.77
N ALA A 71 -13.64 22.20 26.46
CA ALA A 71 -14.07 23.48 25.89
C ALA A 71 -15.55 23.78 26.19
N ILE A 72 -16.42 22.78 26.10
CA ILE A 72 -17.85 22.93 26.44
C ILE A 72 -18.01 23.26 27.92
N ILE A 73 -17.33 22.52 28.80
CA ILE A 73 -17.39 22.76 30.26
C ILE A 73 -16.84 24.15 30.60
N ALA A 74 -15.72 24.56 29.99
CA ALA A 74 -15.13 25.87 30.22
C ALA A 74 -16.10 27.01 29.84
N LEU A 75 -16.76 26.91 28.68
CA LEU A 75 -17.78 27.88 28.25
C LEU A 75 -19.04 27.82 29.11
N ALA A 76 -19.38 26.64 29.65
CA ALA A 76 -20.56 26.46 30.49
C ALA A 76 -20.47 27.21 31.85
N PHE A 77 -19.28 27.70 32.24
CA PHE A 77 -19.15 28.59 33.39
C PHE A 77 -19.72 30.00 33.16
N VAL A 78 -19.82 30.44 31.91
CA VAL A 78 -20.27 31.79 31.54
C VAL A 78 -21.55 31.79 30.68
N LEU A 79 -21.93 30.64 30.12
CA LEU A 79 -23.08 30.46 29.24
C LEU A 79 -23.87 29.20 29.64
N PRO A 80 -25.15 29.06 29.25
CA PRO A 80 -25.86 27.80 29.39
C PRO A 80 -25.12 26.65 28.67
N TRP A 81 -25.20 25.45 29.24
CA TRP A 81 -24.49 24.27 28.71
C TRP A 81 -24.87 23.94 27.25
N TRP A 82 -26.13 24.16 26.87
CA TRP A 82 -26.61 23.94 25.50
C TRP A 82 -25.98 24.94 24.50
N ALA A 83 -25.84 26.21 24.89
CA ALA A 83 -25.25 27.24 24.04
C ALA A 83 -23.75 27.00 23.86
N SER A 84 -23.08 26.59 24.93
CA SER A 84 -21.67 26.20 24.92
C SER A 84 -21.41 25.03 23.95
N ALA A 85 -22.23 23.99 24.01
CA ALA A 85 -22.15 22.86 23.10
C ALA A 85 -22.37 23.27 21.64
N LEU A 86 -23.35 24.13 21.34
CA LEU A 86 -23.60 24.63 19.99
C LEU A 86 -22.46 25.47 19.44
N ILE A 87 -21.86 26.35 20.24
CA ILE A 87 -20.73 27.19 19.81
C ILE A 87 -19.53 26.30 19.46
N VAL A 88 -19.17 25.37 20.34
CA VAL A 88 -18.05 24.45 20.09
C VAL A 88 -18.32 23.60 18.84
N ALA A 89 -19.54 23.07 18.68
CA ALA A 89 -19.93 22.33 17.50
C ALA A 89 -19.82 23.16 16.21
N ALA A 90 -20.28 24.41 16.23
CA ALA A 90 -20.20 25.31 15.07
C ALA A 90 -18.75 25.57 14.65
N VAL A 91 -17.85 25.83 15.61
CA VAL A 91 -16.42 26.01 15.34
C VAL A 91 -15.82 24.74 14.74
N LEU A 92 -16.11 23.56 15.29
CA LEU A 92 -15.62 22.29 14.77
C LEU A 92 -16.12 22.00 13.35
N PHE A 93 -17.39 22.27 13.06
CA PHE A 93 -17.94 22.13 11.70
C PHE A 93 -17.28 23.07 10.71
N LEU A 94 -16.98 24.30 11.12
CA LEU A 94 -16.26 25.26 10.28
C LEU A 94 -14.84 24.77 9.97
N VAL A 95 -14.12 24.29 10.98
CA VAL A 95 -12.79 23.67 10.80
C VAL A 95 -12.88 22.44 9.87
N ALA A 96 -13.86 21.56 10.10
CA ALA A 96 -14.09 20.38 9.27
C ALA A 96 -14.40 20.74 7.82
N ALA A 97 -15.20 21.78 7.57
CA ALA A 97 -15.51 22.27 6.23
C ALA A 97 -14.25 22.78 5.51
N VAL A 98 -13.40 23.55 6.20
CA VAL A 98 -12.13 24.04 5.65
C VAL A 98 -11.19 22.88 5.34
N LEU A 99 -11.02 21.92 6.26
CA LEU A 99 -10.17 20.74 6.05
C LEU A 99 -10.69 19.87 4.91
N ALA A 100 -12.01 19.66 4.81
CA ALA A 100 -12.62 18.91 3.72
C ALA A 100 -12.42 19.62 2.36
N ALA A 101 -12.55 20.95 2.33
CA ALA A 101 -12.29 21.74 1.12
C ALA A 101 -10.81 21.67 0.70
N ALA A 102 -9.88 21.82 1.65
CA ALA A 102 -8.44 21.71 1.41
C ALA A 102 -8.07 20.30 0.93
N GLY A 103 -8.59 19.26 1.58
CA GLY A 103 -8.39 17.86 1.19
C GLY A 103 -8.90 17.58 -0.23
N ARG A 104 -10.10 18.05 -0.57
CA ARG A 104 -10.64 17.95 -1.94
C ARG A 104 -9.74 18.67 -2.95
N LYS A 105 -9.21 19.84 -2.61
CA LYS A 105 -8.29 20.59 -3.47
C LYS A 105 -6.97 19.83 -3.68
N ASN A 106 -6.43 19.21 -2.62
CA ASN A 106 -5.20 18.43 -2.70
C ASN A 106 -5.38 17.15 -3.52
N ILE A 107 -6.50 16.43 -3.33
CA ILE A 107 -6.83 15.26 -4.16
C ILE A 107 -7.00 15.67 -5.63
N LYS A 108 -7.71 16.75 -5.92
CA LYS A 108 -7.88 17.25 -7.30
C LYS A 108 -6.57 17.68 -7.96
N GLN A 109 -5.59 18.14 -7.20
CA GLN A 109 -4.27 18.51 -7.72
C GLN A 109 -3.32 17.31 -7.84
N ALA A 110 -3.43 16.34 -6.92
CA ALA A 110 -2.58 15.13 -6.90
C ALA A 110 -3.06 14.04 -7.87
N THR A 111 -4.34 14.05 -8.25
CA THR A 111 -4.88 13.18 -9.30
C THR A 111 -4.78 13.93 -10.63
N PRO A 112 -3.93 13.51 -11.58
CA PRO A 112 -3.96 14.05 -12.93
C PRO A 112 -5.38 13.90 -13.49
N PRO A 113 -5.94 14.90 -14.20
CA PRO A 113 -7.17 14.67 -14.95
C PRO A 113 -6.96 13.40 -15.77
N ALA A 114 -7.87 12.43 -15.65
CA ALA A 114 -7.70 11.10 -16.26
C ALA A 114 -7.10 11.24 -17.66
N PRO A 115 -6.00 10.53 -17.99
CA PRO A 115 -5.24 10.83 -19.20
C PRO A 115 -6.15 10.65 -20.40
N ARG A 116 -6.64 11.77 -20.95
CA ARG A 116 -7.62 11.80 -22.03
C ARG A 116 -7.11 10.99 -23.21
N GLN A 117 -5.80 11.07 -23.47
CA GLN A 117 -5.10 10.30 -24.49
C GLN A 117 -5.21 8.78 -24.28
N THR A 118 -5.13 8.28 -23.05
CA THR A 118 -5.28 6.85 -22.75
C THR A 118 -6.73 6.37 -22.88
N ILE A 119 -7.70 7.23 -22.55
CA ILE A 119 -9.12 6.92 -22.72
C ILE A 119 -9.50 6.95 -24.22
N ASP A 120 -8.96 7.90 -24.97
CA ASP A 120 -9.20 8.06 -26.40
C ASP A 120 -8.54 6.93 -27.21
N SER A 121 -7.32 6.50 -26.84
CA SER A 121 -6.66 5.34 -27.46
C SER A 121 -7.42 4.04 -27.18
N MET A 122 -7.90 3.83 -25.94
CA MET A 122 -8.73 2.66 -25.62
C MET A 122 -10.09 2.67 -26.34
N ARG A 123 -10.68 3.86 -26.57
CA ARG A 123 -11.90 3.98 -27.39
C ARG A 123 -11.63 3.65 -28.85
N ALA A 124 -10.51 4.11 -29.40
CA ALA A 124 -10.09 3.79 -30.77
C ALA A 124 -9.87 2.27 -30.93
N ASP A 125 -9.15 1.65 -29.99
CA ASP A 125 -8.89 0.21 -30.00
C ASP A 125 -10.20 -0.60 -29.90
N MET A 126 -11.16 -0.17 -29.07
CA MET A 126 -12.48 -0.80 -28.98
C MET A 126 -13.30 -0.65 -30.27
N GLN A 127 -13.23 0.51 -30.93
CA GLN A 127 -13.93 0.71 -32.21
C GLN A 127 -13.32 -0.15 -33.33
N GLU A 128 -12.01 -0.32 -33.33
CA GLU A 128 -11.33 -1.19 -34.29
C GLU A 128 -11.68 -2.67 -34.07
N ILE A 129 -11.70 -3.13 -32.83
CA ILE A 129 -12.14 -4.50 -32.49
C ILE A 129 -13.60 -4.73 -32.88
N LYS A 130 -14.48 -3.75 -32.64
CA LYS A 130 -15.91 -3.84 -32.99
C LYS A 130 -16.13 -3.79 -34.51
N GLY A 131 -15.30 -3.05 -35.25
CA GLY A 131 -15.31 -3.01 -36.71
C GLY A 131 -14.78 -4.30 -37.36
N ARG A 132 -13.85 -5.01 -36.70
CA ARG A 132 -13.36 -6.32 -37.15
C ARG A 132 -14.32 -7.47 -36.86
N ALA A 133 -15.18 -7.34 -35.85
CA ALA A 133 -16.18 -8.35 -35.49
C ALA A 133 -17.48 -8.29 -36.31
N HIS A 134 -17.63 -7.30 -37.20
CA HIS A 134 -18.80 -7.11 -38.07
C HIS A 134 -18.52 -7.39 -39.56
N ARG A 135 -17.35 -7.97 -39.87
CA ARG A 135 -17.03 -8.51 -41.20
C ARG A 135 -16.98 -10.03 -41.19
#